data_AF-A0A2P8F8L3-F1
#
_entry.id   AF-A0A2P8F8L3-F1
#
_cell.length_a   1.000
_cell.length_b   1.000
_cell.length_c   1.000
_cell.angle_alpha   90.00
_cell.angle_beta   90.00
_cell.angle_gamma   90.00
#
_symmetry.space_group_name_H-M   'P 1'
#
loop_
_entity.id
_entity.type
_entity.pdbx_description
1 polymer ?
#
loop_
_entity_poly.entity_id
_entity_poly.type
_entity_poly.pdbx_seq_one_letter_code
_entity_poly.pdbx_strand_id
1 'polypeptide(L)'
;MRLCILVVSVFCAFNHVYAQPAYTFHKDTLSSQDRAFTVKFSTSDKRYTLSGGTRDTIDYGMDGRPDVSITAWIGKDSITIKNSSFPYFQVHYIPIVLAGKPYTFRWHFNDVRGYFTKDYVKQHDGKVQIIVPEVFELANVILALSPAAKKATNIRKEGDYYNEVMRYFEPFRNHPLFKKLDFESNAYMESYYEFRENSICFNFDGDKLVGSENYFFIYGSDDSTYANLFGNNLSEIADFAKASGFRSFYKKHIGYYEKLINREREMMDAEDMWAWLEKEFPRPKFRSYKIIFSPLILASHSTQRFSIWDFQAEQRFQECVMFVSGPDIYDTRKELSEMQKSGFISGIVFTEIDHNYVNERSGDYQESIDSIFSQRAFWVDPKREAGYYGSPLSIFNEYMTHALFCLYVSGRFEPQAAAFLIAARETLMVSSRGFTKFPAFNKALASLKDQYSSSNVYELYPRMLDWCRKFNAQPSH
;
A
#
# COMPACT_ATOMS: atom_id res chain seq x y z
N MET A 1 -32.32 25.03 -20.47
CA MET A 1 -32.75 24.02 -19.48
C MET A 1 -31.48 23.33 -18.96
N ARG A 2 -30.89 23.84 -17.88
CA ARG A 2 -29.64 23.32 -17.30
C ARG A 2 -30.00 22.47 -16.09
N LEU A 3 -29.69 21.18 -16.16
CA LEU A 3 -29.96 20.21 -15.11
C LEU A 3 -28.87 20.35 -14.03
N CYS A 4 -29.15 21.12 -12.98
CA CYS A 4 -28.34 21.11 -11.76
C CYS A 4 -28.64 19.81 -11.01
N ILE A 5 -27.76 18.83 -11.12
CA ILE A 5 -27.77 17.65 -10.24
C ILE A 5 -27.17 18.09 -8.91
N LEU A 6 -28.06 18.39 -7.95
CA LEU A 6 -27.73 18.60 -6.56
C LEU A 6 -27.41 17.22 -5.94
N VAL A 7 -26.12 16.88 -5.85
CA VAL A 7 -25.68 15.72 -5.06
C VAL A 7 -25.72 16.16 -3.59
N VAL A 8 -26.81 15.80 -2.91
CA VAL A 8 -26.91 15.95 -1.45
C VAL A 8 -26.20 14.75 -0.83
N SER A 9 -24.91 14.90 -0.53
CA SER A 9 -24.18 13.95 0.30
C SER A 9 -24.60 14.15 1.75
N VAL A 10 -25.45 13.27 2.27
CA VAL A 10 -25.73 13.18 3.70
C VAL A 10 -24.53 12.49 4.36
N PHE A 11 -23.56 13.28 4.81
CA PHE A 11 -22.48 12.77 5.66
C PHE A 11 -23.01 12.65 7.09
N CYS A 12 -23.30 11.42 7.52
CA CYS A 12 -23.39 11.11 8.94
C CYS A 12 -21.95 11.16 9.50
N ALA A 13 -21.59 12.26 10.15
CA ALA A 13 -20.34 12.38 10.88
C ALA A 13 -20.34 11.41 12.06
N PHE A 14 -19.74 10.24 11.88
CA PHE A 14 -19.41 9.37 12.99
C PHE A 14 -18.12 9.87 13.64
N ASN A 15 -18.23 10.43 14.86
CA ASN A 15 -17.08 10.58 15.75
C ASN A 15 -16.64 9.18 16.20
N HIS A 16 -15.95 8.45 15.34
CA HIS A 16 -15.31 7.21 15.73
C HIS A 16 -14.06 7.55 16.56
N VAL A 17 -14.22 7.63 17.88
CA VAL A 17 -13.14 7.24 18.77
C VAL A 17 -13.02 5.73 18.55
N TYR A 18 -12.13 5.32 17.65
CA TYR A 18 -11.99 3.91 17.33
C TYR A 18 -11.63 3.14 18.61
N ALA A 19 -12.22 1.95 18.78
CA ALA A 19 -12.06 1.11 19.98
C ALA A 19 -10.61 0.61 20.13
N GLN A 20 -10.32 -0.29 21.05
CA GLN A 20 -9.03 -1.00 21.07
C GLN A 20 -9.29 -2.48 20.76
N PRO A 21 -8.26 -3.28 20.44
CA PRO A 21 -8.41 -4.72 20.35
C PRO A 21 -9.15 -5.27 21.58
N ALA A 22 -10.17 -6.10 21.37
CA ALA A 22 -11.04 -6.58 22.45
C ALA A 22 -10.96 -8.10 22.60
N TYR A 23 -10.84 -8.57 23.85
CA TYR A 23 -10.80 -9.97 24.20
C TYR A 23 -11.84 -10.26 25.26
N THR A 24 -12.76 -11.18 24.97
CA THR A 24 -13.85 -11.56 25.88
C THR A 24 -13.78 -13.04 26.20
N PHE A 25 -13.79 -13.39 27.49
CA PHE A 25 -13.85 -14.77 27.96
C PHE A 25 -15.22 -15.02 28.58
N HIS A 26 -16.02 -15.85 27.92
CA HIS A 26 -17.35 -16.19 28.40
C HIS A 26 -17.25 -17.25 29.51
N LYS A 27 -18.09 -17.11 30.53
CA LYS A 27 -18.14 -18.05 31.67
C LYS A 27 -19.13 -19.19 31.46
N ASP A 28 -20.17 -18.93 30.68
CA ASP A 28 -21.23 -19.90 30.42
C ASP A 28 -20.77 -20.91 29.38
N THR A 29 -21.02 -22.20 29.66
CA THR A 29 -20.72 -23.30 28.75
C THR A 29 -21.97 -23.65 27.95
N LEU A 30 -21.90 -23.52 26.63
CA LEU A 30 -22.98 -23.93 25.73
C LEU A 30 -22.82 -25.40 25.34
N SER A 31 -23.92 -26.14 25.16
CA SER A 31 -23.81 -27.59 24.91
C SER A 31 -24.70 -28.10 23.78
N SER A 32 -24.18 -29.07 23.03
CA SER A 32 -24.92 -29.81 22.01
C SER A 32 -24.70 -31.31 22.18
N GLN A 33 -25.75 -32.09 21.95
CA GLN A 33 -25.64 -33.55 21.85
C GLN A 33 -24.94 -33.96 20.54
N ASP A 34 -24.98 -33.08 19.53
CA ASP A 34 -24.30 -33.29 18.27
C ASP A 34 -22.81 -32.96 18.37
N ARG A 35 -22.03 -33.58 17.48
CA ARG A 35 -20.60 -33.24 17.29
C ARG A 35 -20.39 -31.94 16.52
N ALA A 36 -21.47 -31.24 16.16
CA ALA A 36 -21.44 -30.07 15.31
C ALA A 36 -22.46 -29.03 15.77
N PHE A 37 -22.26 -27.80 15.30
CA PHE A 37 -23.13 -26.65 15.54
C PHE A 37 -23.10 -25.75 14.30
N THR A 38 -23.99 -24.77 14.23
CA THR A 38 -24.09 -23.89 13.05
C THR A 38 -23.83 -22.43 13.41
N VAL A 39 -23.28 -21.68 12.45
CA VAL A 39 -23.05 -20.24 12.55
C VAL A 39 -23.61 -19.52 11.33
N LYS A 40 -24.08 -18.28 11.51
CA LYS A 40 -24.56 -17.39 10.44
C LYS A 40 -24.08 -15.98 10.67
N PHE A 41 -23.64 -15.32 9.61
CA PHE A 41 -23.31 -13.90 9.59
C PHE A 41 -24.57 -13.09 9.32
N SER A 42 -24.72 -11.91 9.93
CA SER A 42 -25.85 -11.01 9.64
C SER A 42 -25.89 -10.54 8.19
N THR A 43 -24.77 -10.63 7.46
CA THR A 43 -24.60 -10.21 6.07
C THR A 43 -24.79 -11.31 5.04
N SER A 44 -25.05 -12.56 5.46
CA SER A 44 -25.20 -13.70 4.56
C SER A 44 -26.35 -14.59 5.00
N ASP A 45 -27.12 -15.12 4.05
CA ASP A 45 -28.15 -16.13 4.36
C ASP A 45 -27.59 -17.54 4.56
N LYS A 46 -26.31 -17.74 4.23
CA LYS A 46 -25.64 -19.02 4.36
C LYS A 46 -25.35 -19.34 5.83
N ARG A 47 -25.72 -20.55 6.24
CA ARG A 47 -25.26 -21.15 7.50
C ARG A 47 -24.04 -22.02 7.24
N TYR A 48 -23.09 -21.94 8.16
CA TYR A 48 -21.86 -22.74 8.12
C TYR A 48 -21.91 -23.73 9.28
N THR A 49 -21.66 -25.01 9.00
CA THR A 49 -21.59 -26.04 10.02
C THR A 49 -20.15 -26.19 10.47
N LEU A 50 -19.92 -26.09 11.78
CA LEU A 50 -18.64 -26.31 12.42
C LEU A 50 -18.72 -27.56 13.30
N SER A 51 -17.68 -28.38 13.30
CA SER A 51 -17.66 -29.65 14.02
C SER A 51 -16.43 -29.80 14.91
N GLY A 52 -16.62 -30.47 16.04
CA GLY A 52 -15.53 -30.81 16.96
C GLY A 52 -14.50 -31.73 16.31
N GLY A 53 -13.26 -31.24 16.22
CA GLY A 53 -12.11 -31.98 15.70
C GLY A 53 -11.28 -32.66 16.79
N THR A 54 -10.02 -32.95 16.44
CA THR A 54 -9.01 -33.48 17.35
C THR A 54 -8.48 -32.40 18.30
N ARG A 55 -8.32 -31.17 17.80
CA ARG A 55 -7.98 -29.99 18.61
C ARG A 55 -9.11 -29.64 19.57
N ASP A 56 -8.75 -29.14 20.74
CA ASP A 56 -9.66 -28.64 21.77
C ASP A 56 -10.22 -27.25 21.43
N THR A 57 -9.63 -26.55 20.47
CA THR A 57 -10.11 -25.25 19.99
C THR A 57 -10.72 -25.37 18.60
N ILE A 58 -11.95 -24.86 18.46
CA ILE A 58 -12.59 -24.61 17.17
C ILE A 58 -12.39 -23.12 16.89
N ASP A 59 -11.68 -22.77 15.82
CA ASP A 59 -11.36 -21.39 15.48
C ASP A 59 -12.16 -20.97 14.25
N TYR A 60 -12.87 -19.85 14.35
CA TYR A 60 -13.67 -19.32 13.25
C TYR A 60 -13.78 -17.80 13.33
N GLY A 61 -13.67 -17.14 12.19
CA GLY A 61 -13.76 -15.68 12.14
C GLY A 61 -13.90 -15.12 10.74
N MET A 62 -13.94 -13.80 10.66
CA MET A 62 -14.01 -13.03 9.43
C MET A 62 -13.31 -11.69 9.57
N ASP A 63 -13.06 -11.01 8.46
CA ASP A 63 -12.61 -9.62 8.48
C ASP A 63 -13.65 -8.70 9.14
N GLY A 64 -13.19 -7.79 10.01
CA GLY A 64 -14.05 -6.87 10.74
C GLY A 64 -14.84 -5.93 9.82
N ARG A 65 -16.07 -5.57 10.25
CA ARG A 65 -16.99 -4.71 9.51
C ARG A 65 -17.90 -3.92 10.44
N PRO A 66 -18.32 -2.71 10.04
CA PRO A 66 -19.37 -1.98 10.75
C PRO A 66 -20.66 -2.80 10.81
N ASP A 67 -21.29 -2.81 11.98
CA ASP A 67 -22.64 -3.36 12.21
C ASP A 67 -22.87 -4.83 11.84
N VAL A 68 -21.80 -5.62 11.68
CA VAL A 68 -21.93 -7.06 11.48
C VAL A 68 -22.06 -7.78 12.81
N SER A 69 -22.96 -8.74 12.86
CA SER A 69 -23.05 -9.71 13.93
C SER A 69 -22.97 -11.11 13.37
N ILE A 70 -22.66 -12.06 14.23
CA ILE A 70 -22.66 -13.47 13.88
C ILE A 70 -23.39 -14.20 15.01
N THR A 71 -24.24 -15.14 14.63
CA THR A 71 -25.01 -15.98 15.55
C THR A 71 -24.54 -17.42 15.46
N ALA A 72 -24.22 -18.03 16.59
CA ALA A 72 -23.97 -19.46 16.72
C ALA A 72 -25.19 -20.13 17.36
N TRP A 73 -25.62 -21.27 16.82
CA TRP A 73 -26.62 -22.15 17.42
C TRP A 73 -25.95 -23.45 17.83
N ILE A 74 -25.89 -23.70 19.14
CA ILE A 74 -25.18 -24.82 19.76
C ILE A 74 -26.22 -25.61 20.55
N GLY A 75 -26.67 -26.73 19.97
CA GLY A 75 -27.79 -27.49 20.54
C GLY A 75 -29.07 -26.65 20.57
N LYS A 76 -29.61 -26.42 21.77
CA LYS A 76 -30.81 -25.58 21.98
C LYS A 76 -30.48 -24.12 22.28
N ASP A 77 -29.20 -23.82 22.51
CA ASP A 77 -28.74 -22.49 22.87
C ASP A 77 -28.28 -21.72 21.65
N SER A 78 -28.23 -20.40 21.78
CA SER A 78 -27.60 -19.55 20.78
C SER A 78 -26.90 -18.37 21.42
N ILE A 79 -25.83 -17.91 20.76
CA ILE A 79 -25.11 -16.70 21.14
C ILE A 79 -24.95 -15.82 19.92
N THR A 80 -25.22 -14.53 20.07
CA THR A 80 -25.01 -13.53 19.02
C THR A 80 -23.97 -12.52 19.49
N ILE A 81 -22.96 -12.32 18.66
CA ILE A 81 -21.86 -11.38 18.94
C ILE A 81 -21.86 -10.34 17.82
N LYS A 82 -21.95 -9.06 18.20
CA LYS A 82 -21.77 -7.91 17.30
C LYS A 82 -20.29 -7.53 17.26
N ASN A 83 -19.79 -7.17 16.08
CA ASN A 83 -18.51 -6.48 15.94
C ASN A 83 -18.66 -5.06 16.49
N SER A 84 -18.12 -4.85 17.68
CA SER A 84 -18.11 -3.57 18.40
C SER A 84 -16.74 -2.91 18.42
N SER A 85 -15.69 -3.62 18.01
CA SER A 85 -14.32 -3.09 18.02
C SER A 85 -13.81 -2.66 16.65
N PHE A 86 -14.62 -2.73 15.60
CA PHE A 86 -14.24 -2.27 14.25
C PHE A 86 -13.55 -0.89 14.28
N PRO A 87 -12.42 -0.71 13.57
CA PRO A 87 -11.76 -1.64 12.65
C PRO A 87 -10.78 -2.63 13.30
N TYR A 88 -10.71 -2.69 14.63
CA TYR A 88 -9.75 -3.52 15.36
C TYR A 88 -10.21 -4.97 15.59
N PHE A 89 -9.24 -5.76 16.02
CA PHE A 89 -9.41 -7.16 16.35
C PHE A 89 -10.39 -7.35 17.52
N GLN A 90 -11.31 -8.30 17.40
CA GLN A 90 -12.23 -8.66 18.48
C GLN A 90 -12.30 -10.18 18.60
N VAL A 91 -11.99 -10.73 19.78
CA VAL A 91 -12.01 -12.17 20.05
C VAL A 91 -12.95 -12.50 21.20
N HIS A 92 -13.69 -13.58 21.02
CA HIS A 92 -14.49 -14.22 22.06
C HIS A 92 -14.04 -15.67 22.24
N TYR A 93 -13.81 -16.05 23.48
CA TYR A 93 -13.53 -17.43 23.89
C TYR A 93 -14.77 -17.97 24.60
N ILE A 94 -15.47 -18.88 23.95
CA ILE A 94 -16.74 -19.44 24.44
C ILE A 94 -16.51 -20.91 24.79
N PRO A 95 -16.62 -21.32 26.06
CA PRO A 95 -16.61 -22.73 26.43
C PRO A 95 -17.81 -23.44 25.80
N ILE A 96 -17.58 -24.56 25.13
CA ILE A 96 -18.65 -25.38 24.56
C ILE A 96 -18.44 -26.87 24.83
N VAL A 97 -19.52 -27.65 24.83
CA VAL A 97 -19.48 -29.12 24.91
C VAL A 97 -20.23 -29.69 23.71
N LEU A 98 -19.56 -30.51 22.90
CA LEU A 98 -20.14 -31.16 21.73
C LEU A 98 -20.04 -32.68 21.90
N ALA A 99 -21.19 -33.37 21.87
CA ALA A 99 -21.29 -34.80 22.11
C ALA A 99 -20.50 -35.27 23.35
N GLY A 100 -20.62 -34.52 24.45
CA GLY A 100 -19.95 -34.81 25.73
C GLY A 100 -18.46 -34.46 25.80
N LYS A 101 -17.83 -33.97 24.74
CA LYS A 101 -16.43 -33.53 24.74
C LYS A 101 -16.33 -32.00 24.86
N PRO A 102 -15.51 -31.45 25.77
CA PRO A 102 -15.31 -30.00 25.89
C PRO A 102 -14.42 -29.45 24.77
N TYR A 103 -14.74 -28.22 24.36
CA TYR A 103 -13.98 -27.41 23.41
C TYR A 103 -14.00 -25.94 23.82
N THR A 104 -13.03 -25.17 23.34
CA THR A 104 -13.10 -23.71 23.30
C THR A 104 -13.47 -23.28 21.90
N PHE A 105 -14.59 -22.57 21.77
CA PHE A 105 -14.88 -21.87 20.54
C PHE A 105 -14.20 -20.50 20.56
N ARG A 106 -13.09 -20.39 19.83
CA ARG A 106 -12.42 -19.12 19.55
C ARG A 106 -13.11 -18.49 18.35
N TRP A 107 -13.81 -17.41 18.61
CA TRP A 107 -14.50 -16.64 17.59
C TRP A 107 -13.86 -15.28 17.44
N HIS A 108 -13.62 -14.82 16.21
CA HIS A 108 -13.00 -13.50 16.03
C HIS A 108 -13.50 -12.70 14.82
N PHE A 109 -13.43 -11.37 14.97
CA PHE A 109 -13.38 -10.43 13.86
C PHE A 109 -11.93 -9.97 13.71
N ASN A 110 -11.34 -10.15 12.52
CA ASN A 110 -10.00 -9.65 12.23
C ASN A 110 -10.00 -8.12 12.21
N ASP A 111 -8.87 -7.53 12.58
CA ASP A 111 -8.65 -6.13 12.30
C ASP A 111 -8.51 -5.93 10.78
N VAL A 112 -8.84 -4.73 10.30
CA VAL A 112 -8.73 -4.38 8.90
C VAL A 112 -8.09 -3.01 8.77
N ARG A 113 -7.04 -2.92 7.94
CA ARG A 113 -6.34 -1.66 7.67
C ARG A 113 -7.13 -0.71 6.74
N GLY A 114 -8.12 -1.26 6.04
CA GLY A 114 -9.05 -0.51 5.22
C GLY A 114 -10.36 -1.27 5.01
N TYR A 115 -11.44 -0.55 4.73
CA TYR A 115 -12.77 -1.08 4.50
C TYR A 115 -13.41 -0.38 3.32
N PHE A 116 -14.00 -1.13 2.40
CA PHE A 116 -14.60 -0.55 1.20
C PHE A 116 -16.09 -0.88 1.18
N THR A 117 -16.91 0.16 1.21
CA THR A 117 -18.37 0.03 1.07
C THR A 117 -18.72 -0.49 -0.32
N LYS A 118 -19.96 -0.96 -0.49
CA LYS A 118 -20.45 -1.38 -1.81
C LYS A 118 -20.41 -0.23 -2.83
N ASP A 119 -20.73 0.97 -2.39
CA ASP A 119 -20.69 2.15 -3.25
C ASP A 119 -19.26 2.51 -3.65
N TYR A 120 -18.31 2.40 -2.71
CA TYR A 120 -16.89 2.54 -3.03
C TYR A 120 -16.44 1.50 -4.06
N VAL A 121 -16.71 0.21 -3.83
CA VAL A 121 -16.35 -0.85 -4.79
C VAL A 121 -16.96 -0.55 -6.17
N LYS A 122 -18.26 -0.23 -6.25
CA LYS A 122 -18.93 0.10 -7.52
C LYS A 122 -18.30 1.32 -8.23
N GLN A 123 -17.88 2.33 -7.48
CA GLN A 123 -17.30 3.54 -8.06
C GLN A 123 -15.85 3.33 -8.54
N HIS A 124 -15.10 2.41 -7.92
CA HIS A 124 -13.66 2.27 -8.10
C HIS A 124 -13.22 1.00 -8.85
N ASP A 125 -14.09 -0.02 -8.92
CA ASP A 125 -13.79 -1.28 -9.61
C ASP A 125 -13.45 -1.08 -11.09
N GLY A 126 -12.35 -1.71 -11.51
CA GLY A 126 -11.81 -1.62 -12.87
C GLY A 126 -11.16 -0.28 -13.21
N LYS A 127 -10.75 0.54 -12.22
CA LYS A 127 -10.26 1.90 -12.49
C LYS A 127 -8.89 2.20 -11.88
N VAL A 128 -8.15 3.05 -12.59
CA VAL A 128 -6.99 3.77 -12.07
C VAL A 128 -7.39 5.19 -11.69
N GLN A 129 -7.10 5.57 -10.46
CA GLN A 129 -7.28 6.92 -9.95
C GLN A 129 -5.94 7.60 -9.78
N ILE A 130 -5.87 8.87 -10.16
CA ILE A 130 -4.71 9.72 -9.95
C ILE A 130 -5.19 10.98 -9.25
N ILE A 131 -4.71 11.21 -8.03
CA ILE A 131 -5.26 12.24 -7.13
C ILE A 131 -4.18 12.90 -6.26
N VAL A 132 -4.48 14.12 -5.81
CA VAL A 132 -3.70 14.88 -4.81
C VAL A 132 -4.64 15.20 -3.63
N PRO A 133 -4.80 14.31 -2.62
CA PRO A 133 -5.73 14.52 -1.51
C PRO A 133 -5.36 15.74 -0.64
N GLU A 134 -6.35 16.50 -0.16
CA GLU A 134 -6.14 17.73 0.66
C GLU A 134 -5.27 17.47 1.90
N VAL A 135 -5.58 16.41 2.66
CA VAL A 135 -4.84 16.07 3.89
C VAL A 135 -3.46 15.46 3.58
N PHE A 136 -3.31 14.79 2.44
CA PHE A 136 -2.01 14.29 1.98
C PHE A 136 -1.08 15.43 1.58
N GLU A 137 -1.59 16.43 0.87
CA GLU A 137 -0.81 17.62 0.54
C GLU A 137 -0.46 18.43 1.79
N LEU A 138 -1.37 18.53 2.77
CA LEU A 138 -1.09 19.13 4.07
C LEU A 138 0.11 18.46 4.75
N ALA A 139 0.13 17.13 4.77
CA ALA A 139 1.23 16.37 5.36
C ALA A 139 2.57 16.68 4.67
N ASN A 140 2.58 16.76 3.33
CA ASN A 140 3.78 17.09 2.57
C ASN A 140 4.24 18.54 2.78
N VAL A 141 3.32 19.51 2.88
CA VAL A 141 3.64 20.91 3.23
C VAL A 141 4.27 21.00 4.63
N ILE A 142 3.68 20.32 5.62
CA ILE A 142 4.23 20.27 6.98
C ILE A 142 5.61 19.63 6.96
N LEU A 143 5.79 18.50 6.28
CA LEU A 143 7.09 17.85 6.18
C LEU A 143 8.13 18.75 5.51
N ALA A 144 7.77 19.49 4.46
CA ALA A 144 8.68 20.43 3.79
C ALA A 144 9.13 21.61 4.68
N LEU A 145 8.29 22.02 5.64
CA LEU A 145 8.60 23.08 6.61
C LEU A 145 9.35 22.57 7.85
N SER A 146 9.30 21.26 8.11
CA SER A 146 9.87 20.66 9.31
C SER A 146 11.39 20.84 9.41
N PRO A 147 11.97 20.83 10.63
CA PRO A 147 13.43 20.82 10.80
C PRO A 147 14.10 19.68 10.03
N ALA A 148 13.44 18.51 9.98
CA ALA A 148 13.89 17.33 9.26
C ALA A 148 14.03 17.57 7.75
N ALA A 149 13.20 18.43 7.17
CA ALA A 149 13.25 18.79 5.75
C ALA A 149 14.62 19.32 5.32
N LYS A 150 15.35 20.03 6.20
CA LYS A 150 16.65 20.62 5.84
C LYS A 150 17.64 19.57 5.36
N LYS A 151 17.65 18.40 6.01
CA LYS A 151 18.54 17.28 5.69
C LYS A 151 17.92 16.26 4.73
N ALA A 152 16.60 16.33 4.52
CA ALA A 152 15.88 15.43 3.64
C ALA A 152 16.39 15.48 2.19
N THR A 153 16.61 14.31 1.60
CA THR A 153 16.93 14.14 0.16
C THR A 153 15.74 13.65 -0.64
N ASN A 154 14.63 13.30 0.02
CA ASN A 154 13.41 12.75 -0.57
C ASN A 154 12.29 13.79 -0.76
N ILE A 155 12.51 15.02 -0.30
CA ILE A 155 11.61 16.17 -0.51
C ILE A 155 12.17 17.02 -1.65
N ARG A 156 11.31 17.41 -2.58
CA ARG A 156 11.66 18.31 -3.68
C ARG A 156 11.79 19.73 -3.15
N LYS A 157 12.96 20.34 -3.35
CA LYS A 157 13.32 21.68 -2.84
C LYS A 157 13.49 22.73 -3.94
N GLU A 158 12.91 22.46 -5.10
CA GLU A 158 13.08 23.26 -6.32
C GLU A 158 11.75 23.42 -7.04
N GLY A 159 11.66 24.46 -7.87
CA GLY A 159 10.48 24.78 -8.67
C GLY A 159 9.56 25.82 -8.05
N ASP A 160 8.69 26.39 -8.89
CA ASP A 160 7.82 27.51 -8.50
C ASP A 160 6.85 27.15 -7.38
N TYR A 161 6.31 25.93 -7.41
CA TYR A 161 5.38 25.47 -6.38
C TYR A 161 6.06 25.34 -5.01
N TYR A 162 7.24 24.72 -4.95
CA TYR A 162 8.02 24.66 -3.70
C TYR A 162 8.33 26.06 -3.16
N ASN A 163 8.78 26.97 -4.03
CA ASN A 163 9.08 28.35 -3.65
C ASN A 163 7.82 29.09 -3.11
N GLU A 164 6.66 28.87 -3.72
CA GLU A 164 5.40 29.43 -3.23
C GLU A 164 4.99 28.84 -1.87
N VAL A 165 5.08 27.51 -1.71
CA VAL A 165 4.83 26.83 -0.42
C VAL A 165 5.73 27.42 0.66
N MET A 166 7.04 27.47 0.44
CA MET A 166 7.96 28.02 1.43
C MET A 166 7.62 29.48 1.74
N ARG A 167 7.41 30.33 0.74
CA ARG A 167 7.04 31.73 0.96
C ARG A 167 5.73 31.90 1.74
N TYR A 168 4.71 31.10 1.43
CA TYR A 168 3.39 31.21 2.04
C TYR A 168 3.40 30.73 3.50
N PHE A 169 4.08 29.64 3.79
CA PHE A 169 4.02 28.98 5.09
C PHE A 169 5.20 29.29 6.03
N GLU A 170 6.26 29.94 5.55
CA GLU A 170 7.42 30.35 6.35
C GLU A 170 7.05 31.09 7.66
N PRO A 171 6.06 32.01 7.70
CA PRO A 171 5.68 32.69 8.95
C PRO A 171 5.23 31.74 10.06
N PHE A 172 4.81 30.51 9.72
CA PHE A 172 4.26 29.53 10.65
C PHE A 172 5.30 28.49 11.11
N ARG A 173 6.56 28.57 10.67
CA ARG A 173 7.63 27.60 10.99
C ARG A 173 7.90 27.37 12.49
N ASN A 174 7.47 28.30 13.35
CA ASN A 174 7.63 28.20 14.81
C ASN A 174 6.39 27.57 15.50
N HIS A 175 5.43 27.07 14.73
CA HIS A 175 4.24 26.38 15.25
C HIS A 175 4.64 25.19 16.15
N PRO A 176 3.95 24.94 17.28
CA PRO A 176 4.30 23.87 18.22
C PRO A 176 4.43 22.47 17.59
N LEU A 177 3.67 22.21 16.52
CA LEU A 177 3.76 20.98 15.73
C LEU A 177 5.20 20.64 15.31
N PHE A 178 5.99 21.63 14.87
CA PHE A 178 7.33 21.37 14.33
C PHE A 178 8.34 20.88 15.37
N LYS A 179 8.10 21.15 16.66
CA LYS A 179 8.92 20.55 17.74
C LYS A 179 8.71 19.04 17.85
N LYS A 180 7.53 18.54 17.47
CA LYS A 180 7.19 17.12 17.48
C LYS A 180 7.64 16.38 16.21
N LEU A 181 8.07 17.14 15.20
CA LEU A 181 8.54 16.62 13.91
C LEU A 181 10.05 16.84 13.70
N ASP A 182 10.78 17.04 14.80
CA ASP A 182 12.24 17.12 14.80
C ASP A 182 12.81 15.72 15.09
N PHE A 183 13.05 14.96 14.03
CA PHE A 183 13.48 13.57 14.13
C PHE A 183 15.00 13.45 14.14
N GLU A 184 15.49 12.48 14.92
CA GLU A 184 16.86 12.00 14.79
C GLU A 184 17.10 11.39 13.40
N SER A 185 18.34 11.46 12.91
CA SER A 185 18.65 11.10 11.51
C SER A 185 18.40 9.62 11.20
N ASN A 186 18.49 8.73 12.19
CA ASN A 186 18.22 7.30 12.05
C ASN A 186 16.73 6.96 12.03
N ALA A 187 15.86 7.78 12.63
CA ALA A 187 14.41 7.60 12.69
C ALA A 187 13.66 8.35 11.59
N TYR A 188 14.37 9.20 10.83
CA TYR A 188 13.78 10.10 9.84
C TYR A 188 12.91 9.37 8.81
N MET A 189 13.40 8.29 8.20
CA MET A 189 12.68 7.62 7.11
C MET A 189 11.39 6.95 7.58
N GLU A 190 11.43 6.26 8.72
CA GLU A 190 10.25 5.66 9.33
C GLU A 190 9.22 6.73 9.69
N SER A 191 9.66 7.80 10.36
CA SER A 191 8.80 8.93 10.74
C SER A 191 8.22 9.66 9.52
N TYR A 192 9.01 9.78 8.44
CA TYR A 192 8.58 10.39 7.18
C TYR A 192 7.42 9.60 6.55
N TYR A 193 7.56 8.27 6.42
CA TYR A 193 6.51 7.42 5.88
C TYR A 193 5.28 7.39 6.78
N GLU A 194 5.48 7.21 8.08
CA GLU A 194 4.40 7.16 9.07
C GLU A 194 3.60 8.47 9.11
N PHE A 195 4.25 9.63 9.01
CA PHE A 195 3.55 10.91 8.94
C PHE A 195 2.85 11.12 7.60
N ARG A 196 3.56 10.89 6.49
CA ARG A 196 3.06 11.18 5.14
C ARG A 196 1.93 10.24 4.73
N GLU A 197 2.11 8.94 4.87
CA GLU A 197 1.19 7.95 4.30
C GLU A 197 -0.11 7.87 5.10
N ASN A 198 -0.05 7.83 6.44
CA ASN A 198 -1.26 7.77 7.26
C ASN A 198 -2.15 9.01 7.15
N SER A 199 -1.68 10.10 6.55
CA SER A 199 -2.52 11.28 6.31
C SER A 199 -3.76 10.98 5.46
N ILE A 200 -3.73 9.95 4.60
CA ILE A 200 -4.92 9.54 3.81
C ILE A 200 -5.98 8.81 4.64
N CYS A 201 -5.64 8.42 5.87
CA CYS A 201 -6.59 7.89 6.85
C CYS A 201 -7.43 9.00 7.50
N PHE A 202 -7.30 10.25 7.06
CA PHE A 202 -8.03 11.38 7.64
C PHE A 202 -8.60 12.33 6.58
N ASN A 203 -9.70 12.99 6.92
CA ASN A 203 -10.37 14.02 6.12
C ASN A 203 -10.69 15.24 7.00
N PHE A 204 -10.91 16.39 6.37
CA PHE A 204 -11.45 17.56 7.08
C PHE A 204 -12.96 17.45 7.26
N ASP A 205 -13.42 17.60 8.51
CA ASP A 205 -14.80 17.95 8.87
C ASP A 205 -14.81 19.33 9.53
N GLY A 206 -15.19 20.35 8.77
CA GLY A 206 -14.97 21.75 9.15
C GLY A 206 -13.49 22.06 9.38
N ASP A 207 -13.15 22.52 10.59
CA ASP A 207 -11.78 22.81 11.03
C ASP A 207 -11.08 21.60 11.67
N LYS A 208 -11.75 20.44 11.79
CA LYS A 208 -11.21 19.26 12.46
C LYS A 208 -10.76 18.20 11.45
N LEU A 209 -9.77 17.40 11.84
CA LEU A 209 -9.44 16.16 11.14
C LEU A 209 -10.20 15.00 11.77
N VAL A 210 -10.90 14.23 10.94
CA VAL A 210 -11.66 13.03 11.31
C VAL A 210 -11.17 11.83 10.51
N GLY A 211 -11.35 10.62 11.03
CA GLY A 211 -10.96 9.41 10.33
C GLY A 211 -11.63 9.25 8.96
N SER A 212 -10.89 8.69 8.01
CA SER A 212 -11.40 8.27 6.70
C SER A 212 -12.28 7.05 6.85
N GLU A 213 -13.28 6.93 5.98
CA GLU A 213 -14.15 5.75 5.93
C GLU A 213 -13.45 4.53 5.33
N ASN A 214 -12.41 4.74 4.51
CA ASN A 214 -11.83 3.69 3.68
C ASN A 214 -10.49 3.15 4.17
N TYR A 215 -9.70 3.99 4.84
CA TYR A 215 -8.35 3.63 5.30
C TYR A 215 -8.22 4.00 6.78
N PHE A 216 -7.73 3.05 7.56
CA PHE A 216 -7.57 3.20 9.01
C PHE A 216 -6.10 3.21 9.42
N PHE A 217 -5.24 2.51 8.68
CA PHE A 217 -3.82 2.45 8.94
C PHE A 217 -3.05 2.11 7.67
N ILE A 218 -1.93 2.81 7.43
CA ILE A 218 -1.08 2.57 6.28
C ILE A 218 0.25 1.94 6.71
N TYR A 219 0.98 2.63 7.58
CA TYR A 219 2.35 2.29 7.96
C TYR A 219 2.66 2.81 9.38
N GLY A 220 3.47 2.13 10.18
CA GLY A 220 3.85 2.63 11.49
C GLY A 220 4.29 1.54 12.44
N SER A 221 4.77 1.96 13.60
CA SER A 221 5.37 1.08 14.61
C SER A 221 4.36 0.27 15.43
N ASP A 222 3.10 0.70 15.49
CA ASP A 222 2.03 -0.01 16.20
C ASP A 222 0.82 -0.24 15.28
N ASP A 223 0.88 -1.35 14.55
CA ASP A 223 -0.22 -1.81 13.71
C ASP A 223 -1.34 -2.50 14.50
N SER A 224 -1.19 -2.70 15.81
CA SER A 224 -2.21 -3.34 16.65
C SER A 224 -3.25 -2.35 17.16
N THR A 225 -2.84 -1.12 17.43
CA THR A 225 -3.70 -0.03 17.89
C THR A 225 -3.96 1.02 16.80
N TYR A 226 -3.31 0.87 15.65
CA TYR A 226 -3.28 1.84 14.55
C TYR A 226 -2.77 3.23 14.98
N ALA A 227 -2.08 3.30 16.12
CA ALA A 227 -1.39 4.49 16.56
C ALA A 227 -0.28 4.81 15.55
N ASN A 228 -0.25 6.06 15.13
CA ASN A 228 0.76 6.52 14.19
C ASN A 228 1.09 8.00 14.40
N LEU A 229 2.27 8.41 13.96
CA LEU A 229 2.76 9.78 14.13
C LEU A 229 1.79 10.86 13.62
N PHE A 230 1.10 10.66 12.49
CA PHE A 230 0.10 11.63 12.00
C PHE A 230 -1.14 11.66 12.92
N GLY A 231 -1.71 10.49 13.20
CA GLY A 231 -2.89 10.31 14.06
C GLY A 231 -2.68 10.78 15.51
N ASN A 232 -1.45 10.68 16.01
CA ASN A 232 -1.09 11.14 17.37
C ASN A 232 -0.99 12.66 17.48
N ASN A 233 -1.09 13.40 16.37
CA ASN A 233 -0.91 14.86 16.32
C ASN A 233 -2.06 15.59 15.61
N LEU A 234 -3.24 14.98 15.48
CA LEU A 234 -4.37 15.55 14.73
C LEU A 234 -4.78 16.96 15.20
N SER A 235 -4.76 17.21 16.51
CA SER A 235 -5.13 18.53 17.06
C SER A 235 -4.16 19.62 16.61
N GLU A 236 -2.85 19.37 16.70
CA GLU A 236 -1.82 20.31 16.29
C GLU A 236 -1.73 20.47 14.77
N ILE A 237 -2.03 19.41 14.01
CA ILE A 237 -2.10 19.48 12.55
C ILE A 237 -3.30 20.32 12.11
N ALA A 238 -4.47 20.12 12.73
CA ALA A 238 -5.66 20.93 12.48
C ALA A 238 -5.45 22.40 12.86
N ASP A 239 -4.81 22.66 14.00
CA ASP A 239 -4.44 24.01 14.43
C ASP A 239 -3.49 24.69 13.43
N PHE A 240 -2.44 23.99 12.98
CA PHE A 240 -1.54 24.49 11.94
C PHE A 240 -2.30 24.80 10.64
N ALA A 241 -3.16 23.90 10.18
CA ALA A 241 -3.92 24.09 8.95
C ALA A 241 -4.85 25.32 9.03
N LYS A 242 -5.44 25.56 10.19
CA LYS A 242 -6.27 26.73 10.47
C LYS A 242 -5.44 28.02 10.54
N ALA A 243 -4.40 28.03 11.38
CA ALA A 243 -3.55 29.21 11.61
C ALA A 243 -2.85 29.66 10.33
N SER A 244 -2.40 28.70 9.51
CA SER A 244 -1.71 28.98 8.24
C SER A 244 -2.61 29.31 7.08
N GLY A 245 -3.93 29.07 7.19
CA GLY A 245 -4.84 29.19 6.06
C GLY A 245 -4.64 28.12 4.98
N PHE A 246 -4.08 26.96 5.34
CA PHE A 246 -3.75 25.88 4.40
C PHE A 246 -4.90 25.50 3.47
N ARG A 247 -6.13 25.36 4.00
CA ARG A 247 -7.28 24.96 3.17
C ARG A 247 -7.59 25.96 2.06
N SER A 248 -7.38 27.25 2.32
CA SER A 248 -7.51 28.30 1.30
C SER A 248 -6.37 28.23 0.28
N PHE A 249 -5.15 27.95 0.73
CA PHE A 249 -4.01 27.69 -0.14
C PHE A 249 -4.29 26.49 -1.07
N TYR A 250 -4.72 25.34 -0.53
CA TYR A 250 -5.04 24.15 -1.31
C TYR A 250 -6.14 24.42 -2.34
N LYS A 251 -7.25 25.07 -1.93
CA LYS A 251 -8.36 25.44 -2.85
C LYS A 251 -7.90 26.33 -3.99
N LYS A 252 -7.00 27.29 -3.73
CA LYS A 252 -6.40 28.15 -4.77
C LYS A 252 -5.57 27.33 -5.79
N HIS A 253 -5.01 26.20 -5.37
CA HIS A 253 -4.13 25.35 -6.20
C HIS A 253 -4.83 24.15 -6.84
N ILE A 254 -6.14 23.95 -6.64
CA ILE A 254 -6.90 22.84 -7.29
C ILE A 254 -6.63 22.80 -8.79
N GLY A 255 -6.71 23.94 -9.49
CA GLY A 255 -6.44 23.99 -10.93
C GLY A 255 -4.98 23.70 -11.33
N TYR A 256 -4.03 23.86 -10.41
CA TYR A 256 -2.64 23.41 -10.62
C TYR A 256 -2.53 21.89 -10.44
N TYR A 257 -3.13 21.33 -9.39
CA TYR A 257 -3.15 19.88 -9.18
C TYR A 257 -3.88 19.14 -10.29
N GLU A 258 -4.99 19.67 -10.81
CA GLU A 258 -5.70 19.10 -11.96
C GLU A 258 -4.82 19.06 -13.22
N LYS A 259 -4.02 20.09 -13.46
CA LYS A 259 -3.05 20.09 -14.57
C LYS A 259 -1.99 19.00 -14.39
N LEU A 260 -1.47 18.82 -13.17
CA LEU A 260 -0.52 17.75 -12.89
C LEU A 260 -1.18 16.38 -13.04
N ILE A 261 -2.41 16.17 -12.55
CA ILE A 261 -3.14 14.92 -12.74
C ILE A 261 -3.30 14.59 -14.23
N ASN A 262 -3.68 15.57 -15.06
CA ASN A 262 -3.80 15.36 -16.50
C ASN A 262 -2.44 15.05 -17.14
N ARG A 263 -1.39 15.77 -16.73
CA ARG A 263 -0.03 15.52 -17.20
C ARG A 263 0.44 14.12 -16.83
N GLU A 264 0.16 13.65 -15.61
CA GLU A 264 0.48 12.29 -15.18
C GLU A 264 -0.19 11.26 -16.12
N ARG A 265 -1.49 11.45 -16.45
CA ARG A 265 -2.23 10.59 -17.40
C ARG A 265 -1.67 10.62 -18.81
N GLU A 266 -1.14 11.75 -19.26
CA GLU A 266 -0.49 11.87 -20.57
C GLU A 266 0.88 11.19 -20.59
N MET A 267 1.58 11.18 -19.45
CA MET A 267 2.94 10.71 -19.33
C MET A 267 3.05 9.21 -19.09
N MET A 268 2.01 8.57 -18.57
CA MET A 268 2.01 7.13 -18.35
C MET A 268 0.63 6.52 -18.59
N ASP A 269 0.63 5.33 -19.18
CA ASP A 269 -0.56 4.49 -19.33
C ASP A 269 -0.58 3.47 -18.18
N ALA A 270 -1.10 3.89 -17.03
CA ALA A 270 -1.15 3.04 -15.84
C ALA A 270 -2.10 1.85 -16.03
N GLU A 271 -3.15 2.00 -16.85
CA GLU A 271 -4.03 0.91 -17.27
C GLU A 271 -3.28 -0.16 -18.09
N ASP A 272 -2.43 0.21 -19.07
CA ASP A 272 -1.61 -0.77 -19.79
C ASP A 272 -0.60 -1.45 -18.85
N MET A 273 0.04 -0.72 -17.94
CA MET A 273 0.95 -1.31 -16.95
C MET A 273 0.25 -2.36 -16.10
N TRP A 274 -0.95 -2.03 -15.59
CA TRP A 274 -1.77 -2.96 -14.82
C TRP A 274 -2.14 -4.18 -15.65
N ALA A 275 -2.68 -3.99 -16.86
CA ALA A 275 -3.06 -5.09 -17.74
C ALA A 275 -1.87 -5.99 -18.10
N TRP A 276 -0.70 -5.40 -18.34
CA TRP A 276 0.54 -6.12 -18.63
C TRP A 276 0.98 -6.95 -17.42
N LEU A 277 1.03 -6.36 -16.23
CA LEU A 277 1.44 -7.07 -15.02
C LEU A 277 0.49 -8.23 -14.70
N GLU A 278 -0.82 -8.06 -14.89
CA GLU A 278 -1.78 -9.14 -14.68
C GLU A 278 -1.71 -10.28 -15.71
N LYS A 279 -1.16 -10.00 -16.89
CA LYS A 279 -0.85 -11.03 -17.88
C LYS A 279 0.43 -11.78 -17.50
N GLU A 280 1.46 -11.05 -17.04
CA GLU A 280 2.74 -11.64 -16.66
C GLU A 280 2.70 -12.35 -15.29
N PHE A 281 1.72 -11.99 -14.45
CA PHE A 281 1.46 -12.56 -13.13
C PHE A 281 -0.05 -12.84 -12.94
N PRO A 282 -0.49 -14.09 -13.12
CA PRO A 282 -1.92 -14.45 -13.04
C PRO A 282 -2.58 -14.21 -11.67
N ARG A 283 -1.80 -14.04 -10.62
CA ARG A 283 -2.23 -13.62 -9.29
C ARG A 283 -1.15 -12.69 -8.69
N PRO A 284 -1.42 -11.88 -7.65
CA PRO A 284 -2.75 -11.51 -7.17
C PRO A 284 -3.53 -10.75 -8.23
N LYS A 285 -4.83 -10.54 -8.01
CA LYS A 285 -5.71 -9.82 -8.92
C LYS A 285 -6.22 -8.57 -8.24
N PHE A 286 -5.83 -7.42 -8.77
CA PHE A 286 -6.29 -6.14 -8.27
C PHE A 286 -7.57 -5.75 -8.99
N ARG A 287 -8.37 -4.91 -8.35
CA ARG A 287 -9.63 -4.40 -8.88
C ARG A 287 -9.66 -2.88 -8.90
N SER A 288 -8.72 -2.21 -8.23
CA SER A 288 -8.60 -0.76 -8.21
C SER A 288 -7.14 -0.37 -8.01
N TYR A 289 -6.73 0.70 -8.67
CA TYR A 289 -5.43 1.34 -8.50
C TYR A 289 -5.63 2.79 -8.12
N LYS A 290 -4.84 3.27 -7.16
CA LYS A 290 -4.86 4.66 -6.71
C LYS A 290 -3.46 5.21 -6.59
N ILE A 291 -3.12 6.13 -7.48
CA ILE A 291 -1.86 6.86 -7.53
C ILE A 291 -2.09 8.18 -6.82
N ILE A 292 -1.43 8.32 -5.67
CA ILE A 292 -1.46 9.50 -4.83
C ILE A 292 -0.11 10.18 -4.96
N PHE A 293 -0.10 11.47 -5.31
CA PHE A 293 1.15 12.21 -5.41
C PHE A 293 1.06 13.58 -4.75
N SER A 294 2.24 14.16 -4.52
CA SER A 294 2.41 15.57 -4.16
C SER A 294 3.56 16.15 -5.00
N PRO A 295 3.46 17.41 -5.47
CA PRO A 295 4.56 18.07 -6.17
C PRO A 295 5.82 18.24 -5.29
N LEU A 296 5.69 18.06 -3.96
CA LEU A 296 6.78 18.18 -2.99
C LEU A 296 7.55 16.87 -2.76
N ILE A 297 7.10 15.75 -3.33
CA ILE A 297 7.81 14.47 -3.24
C ILE A 297 8.88 14.42 -4.34
N LEU A 298 10.12 14.06 -3.97
CA LEU A 298 11.21 13.82 -4.92
C LEU A 298 11.52 12.32 -5.07
N ALA A 299 11.54 11.60 -3.96
CA ALA A 299 11.89 10.19 -3.91
C ALA A 299 11.15 9.51 -2.74
N SER A 300 11.57 8.29 -2.37
CA SER A 300 10.92 7.52 -1.29
C SER A 300 9.46 7.26 -1.61
N HIS A 301 9.26 6.71 -2.81
CA HIS A 301 7.97 6.21 -3.25
C HIS A 301 7.64 4.92 -2.51
N SER A 302 6.35 4.60 -2.45
CA SER A 302 5.88 3.41 -1.75
C SER A 302 4.54 2.95 -2.31
N THR A 303 4.21 1.69 -2.02
CA THR A 303 2.94 1.08 -2.35
C THR A 303 2.36 0.35 -1.15
N GLN A 304 1.04 0.27 -1.12
CA GLN A 304 0.26 -0.42 -0.11
C GLN A 304 -0.87 -1.19 -0.78
N ARG A 305 -1.21 -2.34 -0.22
CA ARG A 305 -2.31 -3.18 -0.70
C ARG A 305 -3.38 -3.33 0.35
N PHE A 306 -4.63 -3.15 -0.07
CA PHE A 306 -5.81 -3.39 0.75
C PHE A 306 -6.63 -4.50 0.12
N SER A 307 -7.21 -5.35 0.95
CA SER A 307 -7.96 -6.52 0.50
C SER A 307 -9.10 -6.79 1.46
N ILE A 308 -10.33 -6.75 0.96
CA ILE A 308 -11.52 -7.09 1.73
C ILE A 308 -12.35 -8.11 0.95
N TRP A 309 -13.02 -9.00 1.68
CA TRP A 309 -13.98 -9.91 1.06
C TRP A 309 -15.25 -9.18 0.61
N ASP A 310 -15.57 -9.23 -0.67
CA ASP A 310 -16.84 -8.78 -1.23
C ASP A 310 -17.83 -9.96 -1.21
N PHE A 311 -18.75 -9.96 -0.23
CA PHE A 311 -19.73 -11.04 -0.07
C PHE A 311 -20.77 -11.10 -1.19
N GLN A 312 -20.99 -10.03 -1.95
CA GLN A 312 -21.96 -10.06 -3.05
C GLN A 312 -21.34 -10.70 -4.29
N ALA A 313 -20.10 -10.34 -4.60
CA ALA A 313 -19.38 -10.91 -5.73
C ALA A 313 -18.67 -12.24 -5.39
N GLU A 314 -18.72 -12.67 -4.12
CA GLU A 314 -18.02 -13.85 -3.60
C GLU A 314 -16.53 -13.90 -3.97
N GLN A 315 -15.89 -12.73 -4.00
CA GLN A 315 -14.47 -12.57 -4.32
C GLN A 315 -13.83 -11.45 -3.49
N ARG A 316 -12.50 -11.32 -3.51
CA ARG A 316 -11.83 -10.19 -2.84
C ARG A 316 -11.88 -8.95 -3.72
N PHE A 317 -12.18 -7.81 -3.11
CA PHE A 317 -11.83 -6.51 -3.67
C PHE A 317 -10.44 -6.14 -3.17
N GLN A 318 -9.49 -6.04 -4.11
CA GLN A 318 -8.11 -5.69 -3.82
C GLN A 318 -7.80 -4.33 -4.45
N GLU A 319 -7.31 -3.39 -3.66
CA GLU A 319 -6.90 -2.06 -4.11
C GLU A 319 -5.41 -1.85 -3.85
N CYS A 320 -4.70 -1.39 -4.88
CA CYS A 320 -3.31 -0.99 -4.81
C CYS A 320 -3.22 0.53 -4.70
N VAL A 321 -2.59 1.04 -3.65
CA VAL A 321 -2.41 2.47 -3.39
C VAL A 321 -0.92 2.80 -3.46
N MET A 322 -0.53 3.76 -4.30
CA MET A 322 0.86 4.18 -4.48
C MET A 322 1.04 5.63 -4.07
N PHE A 323 2.18 5.94 -3.46
CA PHE A 323 2.57 7.28 -3.05
C PHE A 323 3.82 7.70 -3.82
N VAL A 324 3.66 8.57 -4.82
CA VAL A 324 4.72 8.90 -5.78
C VAL A 324 4.98 10.40 -5.89
N SER A 325 6.06 10.77 -6.59
CA SER A 325 6.34 12.15 -6.97
C SER A 325 5.37 12.66 -8.04
N GLY A 326 5.30 13.99 -8.21
CA GLY A 326 4.53 14.59 -9.29
C GLY A 326 5.18 14.42 -10.68
N PRO A 327 4.40 14.53 -11.76
CA PRO A 327 4.88 14.30 -13.14
C PRO A 327 5.95 15.28 -13.60
N ASP A 328 6.05 16.43 -12.94
CA ASP A 328 6.89 17.55 -13.33
C ASP A 328 8.32 17.45 -12.77
N ILE A 329 8.66 16.37 -12.06
CA ILE A 329 9.99 16.11 -11.49
C ILE A 329 11.10 16.12 -12.56
N TYR A 330 10.79 15.80 -13.82
CA TYR A 330 11.74 15.83 -14.94
C TYR A 330 11.57 17.01 -15.89
N ASP A 331 10.68 17.98 -15.61
CA ASP A 331 10.41 19.09 -16.54
C ASP A 331 11.58 20.09 -16.65
N THR A 332 12.45 20.13 -15.64
CA THR A 332 13.69 20.93 -15.65
C THR A 332 14.81 20.28 -16.48
N ARG A 333 14.72 18.98 -16.78
CA ARG A 333 15.69 18.22 -17.58
C ARG A 333 15.44 18.41 -19.08
N LYS A 334 15.91 19.54 -19.62
CA LYS A 334 15.66 19.98 -21.01
C LYS A 334 16.33 19.09 -22.06
N GLU A 335 17.32 18.29 -21.67
CA GLU A 335 18.00 17.34 -22.54
C GLU A 335 17.21 16.03 -22.74
N LEU A 336 16.16 15.79 -21.96
CA LEU A 336 15.28 14.64 -22.12
C LEU A 336 14.14 14.96 -23.09
N SER A 337 13.87 14.04 -24.02
CA SER A 337 12.64 14.08 -24.82
C SER A 337 11.42 13.76 -23.97
N GLU A 338 10.23 14.14 -24.46
CA GLU A 338 8.96 13.83 -23.79
C GLU A 338 8.76 12.33 -23.59
N MET A 339 9.16 11.51 -24.58
CA MET A 339 9.12 10.04 -24.49
C MET A 339 10.06 9.51 -23.38
N GLN A 340 11.26 10.09 -23.24
CA GLN A 340 12.19 9.68 -22.18
C GLN A 340 11.68 10.07 -20.79
N LYS A 341 11.11 11.27 -20.65
CA LYS A 341 10.46 11.68 -19.40
C LYS A 341 9.27 10.79 -19.06
N SER A 342 8.42 10.47 -20.05
CA SER A 342 7.31 9.52 -19.92
C SER A 342 7.80 8.16 -19.42
N GLY A 343 8.89 7.65 -19.99
CA GLY A 343 9.52 6.41 -19.53
C GLY A 343 10.03 6.47 -18.09
N PHE A 344 10.61 7.59 -17.65
CA PHE A 344 11.05 7.73 -16.25
C PHE A 344 9.90 7.82 -15.27
N ILE A 345 8.85 8.61 -15.56
CA ILE A 345 7.62 8.69 -14.74
C ILE A 345 6.94 7.32 -14.69
N SER A 346 6.80 6.67 -15.85
CA SER A 346 6.28 5.30 -15.93
C SER A 346 7.07 4.35 -15.05
N GLY A 347 8.39 4.45 -15.05
CA GLY A 347 9.27 3.60 -14.24
C GLY A 347 9.31 3.93 -12.75
N ILE A 348 8.67 5.02 -12.30
CA ILE A 348 8.40 5.28 -10.87
C ILE A 348 7.15 4.50 -10.47
N VAL A 349 6.05 4.71 -11.18
CA VAL A 349 4.76 4.09 -10.85
C VAL A 349 4.81 2.57 -11.07
N PHE A 350 5.41 2.12 -12.17
CA PHE A 350 5.51 0.70 -12.50
C PHE A 350 6.16 -0.11 -11.38
N THR A 351 7.26 0.38 -10.81
CA THR A 351 7.99 -0.33 -9.75
C THR A 351 7.21 -0.36 -8.42
N GLU A 352 6.33 0.61 -8.19
CA GLU A 352 5.43 0.56 -7.05
C GLU A 352 4.28 -0.42 -7.29
N ILE A 353 3.75 -0.52 -8.52
CA ILE A 353 2.72 -1.49 -8.85
C ILE A 353 3.27 -2.92 -8.74
N ASP A 354 4.38 -3.20 -9.42
CA ASP A 354 4.89 -4.55 -9.60
C ASP A 354 5.42 -5.19 -8.31
N HIS A 355 5.86 -4.39 -7.32
CA HIS A 355 6.17 -4.86 -5.97
C HIS A 355 5.02 -5.70 -5.37
N ASN A 356 3.77 -5.36 -5.66
CA ASN A 356 2.60 -6.10 -5.18
C ASN A 356 2.42 -7.47 -5.85
N TYR A 357 3.04 -7.69 -7.01
CA TYR A 357 3.06 -8.98 -7.70
C TYR A 357 4.33 -9.76 -7.39
N VAL A 358 5.49 -9.14 -7.57
CA VAL A 358 6.81 -9.75 -7.37
C VAL A 358 6.96 -10.27 -5.95
N ASN A 359 6.67 -9.45 -4.93
CA ASN A 359 6.88 -9.84 -3.53
C ASN A 359 6.05 -11.06 -3.15
N GLU A 360 4.80 -11.14 -3.64
CA GLU A 360 3.93 -12.28 -3.38
C GLU A 360 4.40 -13.54 -4.12
N ARG A 361 4.81 -13.40 -5.38
CA ARG A 361 5.21 -14.52 -6.25
C ARG A 361 6.56 -15.09 -5.89
N SER A 362 7.51 -14.25 -5.50
CA SER A 362 8.80 -14.69 -4.97
C SER A 362 8.63 -15.48 -3.68
N GLY A 363 7.59 -15.23 -2.88
CA GLY A 363 7.26 -16.01 -1.70
C GLY A 363 7.01 -17.50 -2.01
N ASP A 364 6.47 -17.82 -3.18
CA ASP A 364 6.30 -19.21 -3.65
C ASP A 364 7.65 -19.95 -3.81
N TYR A 365 8.77 -19.22 -3.89
CA TYR A 365 10.13 -19.73 -4.13
C TYR A 365 11.13 -19.33 -3.02
N GLN A 366 10.63 -18.93 -1.84
CA GLN A 366 11.46 -18.35 -0.78
C GLN A 366 12.71 -19.17 -0.45
N GLU A 367 12.58 -20.48 -0.23
CA GLU A 367 13.72 -21.35 0.11
C GLU A 367 14.82 -21.34 -0.96
N SER A 368 14.43 -21.37 -2.24
CA SER A 368 15.37 -21.33 -3.36
C SER A 368 16.08 -19.98 -3.46
N ILE A 369 15.33 -18.89 -3.29
CA ILE A 369 15.87 -17.53 -3.31
C ILE A 369 16.82 -17.32 -2.14
N ASP A 370 16.44 -17.73 -0.93
CA ASP A 370 17.25 -17.63 0.28
C ASP A 370 18.58 -18.37 0.12
N SER A 371 18.56 -19.56 -0.50
CA SER A 371 19.77 -20.30 -0.82
C SER A 371 20.67 -19.56 -1.81
N ILE A 372 20.13 -19.10 -2.94
CA ILE A 372 20.90 -18.50 -4.05
C ILE A 372 21.48 -17.13 -3.67
N PHE A 373 20.72 -16.30 -2.95
CA PHE A 373 21.06 -14.93 -2.60
C PHE A 373 21.68 -14.79 -1.20
N SER A 374 21.94 -15.91 -0.52
CA SER A 374 22.60 -15.96 0.81
C SER A 374 23.94 -15.22 0.84
N GLN A 375 24.75 -15.33 -0.22
CA GLN A 375 25.99 -14.58 -0.38
C GLN A 375 25.72 -13.14 -0.84
N ARG A 376 25.12 -12.34 0.05
CA ARG A 376 24.63 -10.99 -0.27
C ARG A 376 25.67 -10.10 -0.97
N ALA A 377 26.92 -10.12 -0.50
CA ALA A 377 27.99 -9.28 -1.06
C ALA A 377 28.31 -9.56 -2.54
N PHE A 378 27.93 -10.73 -3.08
CA PHE A 378 28.03 -11.01 -4.51
C PHE A 378 26.99 -10.19 -5.32
N TRP A 379 25.79 -10.04 -4.77
CA TRP A 379 24.64 -9.43 -5.43
C TRP A 379 24.53 -7.93 -5.17
N VAL A 380 25.01 -7.46 -4.03
CA VAL A 380 24.86 -6.07 -3.59
C VAL A 380 26.13 -5.47 -2.98
N ASP A 381 26.30 -4.17 -3.16
CA ASP A 381 27.25 -3.34 -2.40
C ASP A 381 26.55 -2.85 -1.12
N PRO A 382 26.91 -3.36 0.08
CA PRO A 382 26.22 -3.03 1.33
C PRO A 382 26.47 -1.58 1.79
N LYS A 383 27.39 -0.84 1.16
CA LYS A 383 27.66 0.57 1.49
C LYS A 383 26.70 1.55 0.78
N ARG A 384 25.83 1.04 -0.08
CA ARG A 384 24.84 1.80 -0.86
C ARG A 384 23.42 1.49 -0.37
N GLU A 385 22.39 1.98 -1.06
CA GLU A 385 20.99 1.77 -0.68
C GLU A 385 20.61 0.29 -0.56
N ALA A 386 21.23 -0.60 -1.33
CA ALA A 386 21.03 -2.04 -1.22
C ALA A 386 21.37 -2.58 0.18
N GLY A 387 22.16 -1.86 0.98
CA GLY A 387 22.39 -2.14 2.40
C GLY A 387 21.11 -2.21 3.24
N TYR A 388 20.05 -1.48 2.86
CA TYR A 388 18.75 -1.52 3.54
C TYR A 388 17.99 -2.83 3.31
N TYR A 389 18.33 -3.61 2.27
CA TYR A 389 17.67 -4.85 1.91
C TYR A 389 18.26 -6.01 2.70
N GLY A 390 17.71 -6.23 3.90
CA GLY A 390 18.28 -7.15 4.90
C GLY A 390 18.21 -8.63 4.56
N SER A 391 17.29 -9.06 3.70
CA SER A 391 17.07 -10.48 3.38
C SER A 391 17.41 -10.83 1.92
N PRO A 392 17.86 -12.08 1.64
CA PRO A 392 18.03 -12.58 0.28
C PRO A 392 16.78 -12.40 -0.60
N LEU A 393 15.59 -12.70 -0.04
CA LEU A 393 14.30 -12.47 -0.70
C LEU A 393 14.09 -11.02 -1.12
N SER A 394 14.40 -10.06 -0.25
CA SER A 394 14.27 -8.63 -0.56
C SER A 394 15.21 -8.17 -1.68
N ILE A 395 16.41 -8.76 -1.78
CA ILE A 395 17.36 -8.49 -2.87
C ILE A 395 16.80 -9.01 -4.20
N PHE A 396 16.34 -10.27 -4.24
CA PHE A 396 15.76 -10.85 -5.46
C PHE A 396 14.53 -10.06 -5.92
N ASN A 397 13.66 -9.66 -4.99
CA ASN A 397 12.48 -8.86 -5.30
C ASN A 397 12.87 -7.54 -5.99
N GLU A 398 13.89 -6.84 -5.49
CA GLU A 398 14.34 -5.60 -6.12
C GLU A 398 14.94 -5.86 -7.51
N TYR A 399 15.76 -6.90 -7.67
CA TYR A 399 16.28 -7.31 -8.98
C TYR A 399 15.14 -7.59 -10.00
N MET A 400 14.12 -8.36 -9.60
CA MET A 400 12.98 -8.65 -10.47
C MET A 400 12.16 -7.41 -10.79
N THR A 401 11.89 -6.56 -9.79
CA THR A 401 11.09 -5.33 -9.95
C THR A 401 11.65 -4.44 -11.06
N HIS A 402 12.95 -4.10 -11.00
CA HIS A 402 13.55 -3.25 -12.03
C HIS A 402 13.73 -3.97 -13.37
N ALA A 403 13.93 -5.29 -13.37
CA ALA A 403 14.05 -6.06 -14.61
C ALA A 403 12.69 -6.20 -15.34
N LEU A 404 11.58 -6.29 -14.60
CA LEU A 404 10.23 -6.25 -15.18
C LEU A 404 9.96 -4.92 -15.87
N PHE A 405 10.35 -3.80 -15.26
CA PHE A 405 10.25 -2.51 -15.92
C PHE A 405 11.03 -2.48 -17.26
N CYS A 406 12.25 -3.02 -17.28
CA CYS A 406 13.04 -3.15 -18.51
C CYS A 406 12.35 -4.00 -19.58
N LEU A 407 11.70 -5.11 -19.20
CA LEU A 407 10.88 -5.92 -20.11
C LEU A 407 9.67 -5.15 -20.63
N TYR A 408 8.95 -4.46 -19.75
CA TYR A 408 7.78 -3.66 -20.11
C TYR A 408 8.14 -2.59 -21.14
N VAL A 409 9.18 -1.80 -20.91
CA VAL A 409 9.56 -0.73 -21.85
C VAL A 409 10.05 -1.27 -23.19
N SER A 410 10.71 -2.44 -23.19
CA SER A 410 11.15 -3.10 -24.43
C SER A 410 9.99 -3.44 -25.37
N GLY A 411 8.81 -3.71 -24.82
CA GLY A 411 7.61 -4.07 -25.59
C GLY A 411 6.60 -2.94 -25.82
N ARG A 412 6.88 -1.72 -25.35
CA ARG A 412 5.94 -0.56 -25.43
C ARG A 412 6.55 0.69 -26.02
N PHE A 413 7.84 0.93 -25.78
CA PHE A 413 8.52 2.13 -26.22
C PHE A 413 9.28 1.89 -27.52
N GLU A 414 9.48 2.95 -28.29
CA GLU A 414 10.34 2.91 -29.48
C GLU A 414 11.74 2.37 -29.14
N PRO A 415 12.37 1.52 -29.99
CA PRO A 415 13.59 0.80 -29.63
C PRO A 415 14.72 1.67 -29.08
N GLN A 416 14.90 2.87 -29.64
CA GLN A 416 15.92 3.82 -29.17
C GLN A 416 15.60 4.38 -27.77
N ALA A 417 14.33 4.69 -27.51
CA ALA A 417 13.87 5.16 -26.21
C ALA A 417 13.93 4.04 -25.17
N ALA A 418 13.49 2.83 -25.51
CA ALA A 418 13.59 1.65 -24.66
C ALA A 418 15.03 1.35 -24.27
N ALA A 419 15.96 1.32 -25.24
CA ALA A 419 17.38 1.10 -24.97
C ALA A 419 17.97 2.17 -24.02
N PHE A 420 17.60 3.43 -24.23
CA PHE A 420 18.00 4.52 -23.33
C PHE A 420 17.48 4.33 -21.91
N LEU A 421 16.18 4.01 -21.75
CA LEU A 421 15.54 3.82 -20.46
C LEU A 421 16.13 2.61 -19.71
N ILE A 422 16.39 1.51 -20.40
CA ILE A 422 17.02 0.31 -19.85
C ILE A 422 18.44 0.62 -19.36
N ALA A 423 19.26 1.31 -20.18
CA ALA A 423 20.61 1.68 -19.78
C ALA A 423 20.61 2.65 -18.57
N ALA A 424 19.66 3.59 -18.53
CA ALA A 424 19.50 4.49 -17.40
C ALA A 424 19.07 3.72 -16.13
N ARG A 425 18.17 2.74 -16.27
CA ARG A 425 17.72 1.87 -15.18
C ARG A 425 18.85 0.98 -14.64
N GLU A 426 19.66 0.40 -15.51
CA GLU A 426 20.84 -0.36 -15.14
C GLU A 426 21.86 0.50 -14.39
N THR A 427 22.09 1.72 -14.88
CA THR A 427 22.97 2.68 -14.22
C THR A 427 22.44 3.05 -12.84
N LEU A 428 21.13 3.31 -12.69
CA LEU A 428 20.50 3.56 -11.39
C LEU A 428 20.73 2.40 -10.42
N MET A 429 20.44 1.17 -10.86
CA MET A 429 20.54 -0.03 -10.03
C MET A 429 21.97 -0.29 -9.55
N VAL A 430 22.97 -0.08 -10.39
CA VAL A 430 24.38 -0.29 -10.02
C VAL A 430 24.94 0.93 -9.26
N SER A 431 24.85 2.12 -9.84
CA SER A 431 25.59 3.31 -9.42
C SER A 431 24.91 4.14 -8.33
N SER A 432 23.61 3.98 -8.11
CA SER A 432 22.93 4.63 -6.99
C SER A 432 22.55 3.59 -5.94
N ARG A 433 21.92 2.49 -6.38
CA ARG A 433 21.30 1.54 -5.47
C ARG A 433 22.24 0.44 -5.00
N GLY A 434 23.25 0.06 -5.79
CA GLY A 434 24.27 -0.92 -5.38
C GLY A 434 23.96 -2.38 -5.74
N PHE A 435 23.03 -2.65 -6.65
CA PHE A 435 22.73 -3.99 -7.17
C PHE A 435 23.70 -4.34 -8.31
N THR A 436 24.90 -4.78 -7.95
CA THR A 436 26.08 -4.84 -8.83
C THR A 436 25.95 -5.78 -10.03
N LYS A 437 25.07 -6.78 -9.95
CA LYS A 437 24.84 -7.78 -11.01
C LYS A 437 23.59 -7.51 -11.84
N PHE A 438 22.93 -6.36 -11.63
CA PHE A 438 21.65 -6.05 -12.26
C PHE A 438 21.67 -6.13 -13.80
N PRO A 439 22.68 -5.60 -14.52
CA PRO A 439 22.72 -5.72 -15.99
C PRO A 439 22.72 -7.18 -16.49
N ALA A 440 23.47 -8.06 -15.81
CA ALA A 440 23.52 -9.47 -16.16
C ALA A 440 22.19 -10.18 -15.89
N PHE A 441 21.57 -9.89 -14.74
CA PHE A 441 20.25 -10.41 -14.37
C PHE A 441 19.16 -9.94 -15.35
N ASN A 442 19.14 -8.65 -15.67
CA ASN A 442 18.19 -8.05 -16.61
C ASN A 442 18.29 -8.70 -17.99
N LYS A 443 19.51 -8.83 -18.53
CA LYS A 443 19.76 -9.50 -19.81
C LYS A 443 19.32 -10.96 -19.79
N ALA A 444 19.52 -11.69 -18.69
CA ALA A 444 19.12 -13.08 -18.59
C ALA A 444 17.59 -13.23 -18.61
N LEU A 445 16.87 -12.37 -17.88
CA LEU A 445 15.41 -12.36 -17.91
C LEU A 445 14.87 -12.02 -19.31
N ALA A 446 15.42 -10.98 -19.97
CA ALA A 446 15.06 -10.63 -21.34
C ALA A 446 15.29 -11.80 -22.31
N SER A 447 16.44 -12.46 -22.22
CA SER A 447 16.77 -13.62 -23.06
C SER A 447 15.81 -14.79 -22.84
N LEU A 448 15.40 -15.03 -21.59
CA LEU A 448 14.38 -16.04 -21.26
C LEU A 448 13.02 -15.66 -21.83
N LYS A 449 12.62 -14.38 -21.75
CA LYS A 449 11.34 -13.92 -22.31
C LYS A 449 11.30 -14.08 -23.83
N ASP A 450 12.41 -13.81 -24.52
CA ASP A 450 12.52 -14.02 -25.97
C ASP A 450 12.46 -15.49 -26.34
N GLN A 451 13.17 -16.36 -25.61
CA GLN A 451 13.19 -17.80 -25.86
C GLN A 451 11.83 -18.47 -25.58
N TYR A 452 11.10 -17.98 -24.58
CA TYR A 452 9.81 -18.52 -24.13
C TYR A 452 8.71 -17.46 -24.25
N SER A 453 8.52 -16.92 -25.45
CA SER A 453 7.66 -15.75 -25.70
C SER A 453 6.19 -15.94 -25.30
N SER A 454 5.68 -17.19 -25.33
CA SER A 454 4.32 -17.52 -24.89
C SER A 454 4.16 -17.62 -23.38
N SER A 455 5.25 -17.80 -22.62
CA SER A 455 5.21 -17.87 -21.16
C SER A 455 5.07 -16.48 -20.56
N ASN A 456 4.25 -16.41 -19.51
CA ASN A 456 4.24 -15.25 -18.63
C ASN A 456 5.52 -15.22 -17.77
N VAL A 457 5.92 -14.05 -17.25
CA VAL A 457 7.16 -13.94 -16.46
C VAL A 457 7.12 -14.85 -15.23
N TYR A 458 5.98 -15.04 -14.56
CA TYR A 458 5.90 -15.97 -13.41
C TYR A 458 6.34 -17.39 -13.76
N GLU A 459 5.95 -17.92 -14.92
CA GLU A 459 6.39 -19.24 -15.42
C GLU A 459 7.90 -19.31 -15.68
N LEU A 460 8.58 -18.17 -15.84
CA LEU A 460 10.03 -18.10 -16.03
C LEU A 460 10.81 -18.15 -14.71
N TYR A 461 10.16 -17.99 -13.54
CA TYR A 461 10.85 -17.96 -12.24
C TYR A 461 11.78 -19.15 -12.02
N PRO A 462 11.37 -20.43 -12.22
CA PRO A 462 12.28 -21.56 -12.06
C PRO A 462 13.54 -21.46 -12.92
N ARG A 463 13.39 -21.03 -14.19
CA ARG A 463 14.51 -20.89 -15.13
C ARG A 463 15.42 -19.73 -14.74
N MET A 464 14.83 -18.63 -14.26
CA MET A 464 15.58 -17.47 -13.78
C MET A 464 16.39 -17.82 -12.52
N LEU A 465 15.80 -18.54 -11.57
CA LEU A 465 16.50 -19.02 -10.37
C LEU A 465 17.61 -20.02 -10.71
N ASP A 466 17.40 -20.90 -11.68
CA ASP A 466 18.45 -21.79 -12.18
C ASP A 466 19.61 -21.01 -12.81
N TRP A 467 19.31 -19.95 -13.57
CA TRP A 467 20.33 -19.05 -14.09
C TRP A 467 21.09 -18.36 -12.96
N CYS A 468 20.39 -17.78 -11.97
CA CYS A 468 21.01 -17.12 -10.82
C CYS A 468 21.93 -18.07 -10.04
N ARG A 469 21.51 -19.33 -9.84
CA ARG A 469 22.30 -20.36 -9.15
C ARG A 469 23.61 -20.64 -9.89
N LYS A 470 23.54 -20.80 -11.22
CA LYS A 470 24.74 -21.02 -12.06
C LYS A 470 25.64 -19.79 -12.08
N PHE A 471 25.05 -18.60 -12.19
CA PHE A 471 25.77 -17.33 -12.24
C PHE A 471 26.54 -17.07 -10.93
N ASN A 472 25.93 -17.36 -9.78
CA ASN A 472 26.58 -17.24 -8.47
C ASN A 472 27.67 -18.31 -8.23
N ALA A 473 27.61 -19.45 -8.92
CA ALA A 473 28.60 -20.52 -8.80
C ALA A 473 29.85 -20.34 -9.69
N GLN A 474 29.86 -19.32 -10.58
CA GLN A 474 31.02 -19.06 -11.43
C GLN A 474 32.17 -18.46 -10.59
N PRO A 475 33.43 -18.90 -10.81
CA PRO A 475 34.58 -18.31 -10.12
C PRO A 475 34.66 -16.81 -10.42
N SER A 476 34.84 -16.01 -9.37
CA SER A 476 35.17 -14.58 -9.51
C SER A 476 36.49 -14.45 -10.25
N HIS A 477 36.46 -14.04 -11.52
CA HIS A 477 37.65 -13.69 -12.28
C HIS A 477 38.23 -12.34 -11.88
#